data_AF-A0A3D3LGP0-F1
#
_entry.id   AF-A0A3D3LGP0-F1
#
_cell.length_a   1.000
_cell.length_b   1.000
_cell.length_c   1.000
_cell.angle_alpha   90.00
_cell.angle_beta   90.00
_cell.angle_gamma   90.00
#
_symmetry.space_group_name_H-M   'P 1'
#
loop_
_entity.id
_entity.type
_entity.pdbx_description
1 polymer ?
#
loop_
_entity_poly.entity_id
_entity_poly.type
_entity_poly.pdbx_seq_one_letter_code
_entity_poly.pdbx_strand_id
1 'polypeptide(L)'
;MIGGFLGAGKTTTVGRLARYLSNQGLKVGLITNDQAGGLVDTKLLRGQGFATEEIAGGCFCCRFNTLVDAAARLNDATKPDVFIAEPVGSC
;
A
#
# COMPACT_ATOMS: atom_id res chain seq x y z
N MET A 1 3.80 5.42 -6.45
CA MET A 1 3.02 4.23 -6.86
C MET A 1 3.99 3.21 -7.46
N ILE A 2 3.91 1.93 -7.07
CA ILE A 2 4.83 0.87 -7.52
C ILE A 2 4.01 -0.18 -8.28
N GLY A 3 4.00 -0.12 -9.61
CA GLY A 3 3.29 -1.07 -10.49
C GLY A 3 4.17 -2.23 -10.99
N GLY A 4 3.59 -3.13 -11.78
CA GLY A 4 4.30 -4.25 -12.40
C GLY A 4 3.59 -5.60 -12.23
N PHE A 5 4.01 -6.60 -13.00
CA PHE A 5 3.37 -7.91 -13.06
C PHE A 5 3.37 -8.67 -11.72
N LEU A 6 2.46 -9.65 -11.60
CA LEU A 6 2.45 -10.59 -10.48
C LEU A 6 3.82 -11.29 -10.38
N GLY A 7 4.39 -11.36 -9.17
CA GLY A 7 5.71 -11.94 -8.95
C GLY A 7 6.90 -11.02 -9.24
N ALA A 8 6.70 -9.79 -9.74
CA ALA A 8 7.78 -8.84 -10.01
C ALA A 8 8.48 -8.28 -8.74
N GLY A 9 8.08 -8.71 -7.54
CA GLY A 9 8.66 -8.27 -6.28
C GLY A 9 8.15 -6.91 -5.79
N LYS A 10 6.95 -6.49 -6.21
CA LYS A 10 6.32 -5.22 -5.80
C LYS A 10 6.18 -5.09 -4.28
N THR A 11 5.48 -5.99 -3.60
CA THR A 11 5.32 -5.98 -2.13
C THR A 11 6.64 -5.92 -1.39
N THR A 12 7.63 -6.70 -1.84
CA THR A 12 8.99 -6.69 -1.28
C THR A 12 9.66 -5.32 -1.43
N THR A 13 9.48 -4.69 -2.60
CA THR A 13 10.04 -3.37 -2.90
C THR A 13 9.35 -2.29 -2.07
N VAL A 14 8.02 -2.34 -1.95
CA VAL A 14 7.22 -1.45 -1.10
C VAL A 14 7.71 -1.51 0.34
N GLY A 15 7.84 -2.70 0.92
CA GLY A 15 8.33 -2.86 2.30
C GLY A 15 9.75 -2.34 2.51
N ARG A 16 10.67 -2.60 1.56
CA ARG A 16 12.05 -2.09 1.62
C ARG A 16 12.10 -0.56 1.51
N LEU A 17 11.33 0.03 0.60
CA LEU A 17 11.26 1.48 0.41
C LEU A 17 10.65 2.15 1.64
N ALA A 18 9.58 1.59 2.20
CA ALA A 18 8.95 2.09 3.42
C ALA A 18 9.93 2.12 4.59
N ARG A 19 10.70 1.03 4.80
CA ARG A 19 11.76 0.99 5.82
C ARG A 19 12.83 2.04 5.60
N TYR A 20 13.28 2.20 4.35
CA TYR A 20 14.29 3.19 4.00
C TYR A 20 13.84 4.61 4.35
N LEU A 21 12.60 4.98 4.01
CA LEU A 21 12.03 6.31 4.32
C LEU A 21 11.81 6.49 5.83
N SER A 22 11.32 5.46 6.51
CA SER A 22 11.16 5.50 7.97
C SER A 22 12.50 5.67 8.71
N ASN A 23 13.58 5.07 8.22
CA ASN A 23 14.92 5.28 8.78
C ASN A 23 15.43 6.72 8.59
N GLN A 24 14.83 7.49 7.68
CA GLN A 24 15.09 8.92 7.51
C GLN A 24 14.15 9.81 8.34
N GLY A 25 13.33 9.21 9.19
CA GLY A 25 12.37 9.92 10.05
C GLY A 25 11.04 10.24 9.37
N LEU A 26 10.78 9.74 8.15
CA LEU A 26 9.52 9.97 7.44
C LEU A 26 8.46 8.96 7.84
N LYS A 27 7.24 9.44 8.08
CA LYS A 27 6.06 8.60 8.30
C LYS A 27 5.50 8.14 6.96
N VAL A 28 5.36 6.83 6.79
CA VAL A 28 4.92 6.22 5.54
C VAL A 28 3.53 5.62 5.71
N GLY A 29 2.60 5.99 4.82
CA GLY A 29 1.30 5.36 4.67
C GLY A 29 1.28 4.45 3.44
N LEU A 30 0.83 3.21 3.62
CA LEU A 30 0.81 2.20 2.56
C LEU A 30 -0.63 1.90 2.11
N ILE A 31 -0.86 1.77 0.81
CA ILE A 31 -2.15 1.36 0.26
C ILE A 31 -1.93 0.20 -0.71
N THR A 32 -2.47 -0.97 -0.41
CA THR A 32 -2.37 -2.18 -1.24
C THR A 32 -3.65 -2.46 -1.99
N ASN A 33 -3.54 -3.17 -3.12
CA ASN A 33 -4.68 -3.69 -3.87
C ASN A 33 -4.50 -5.19 -4.08
N ASP A 34 -5.19 -6.00 -3.26
CA ASP A 34 -5.20 -7.44 -3.43
C ASP A 34 -6.42 -7.83 -4.29
N GLN A 35 -6.15 -8.46 -5.44
CA GLN A 35 -7.16 -8.97 -6.36
C GLN A 35 -7.67 -10.36 -5.93
N ALA A 36 -6.94 -11.05 -5.04
CA ALA A 36 -7.30 -12.37 -4.52
C ALA A 36 -7.75 -12.28 -3.04
N GLY A 37 -8.59 -13.21 -2.61
CA GLY A 37 -8.92 -13.35 -1.19
C GLY A 37 -7.71 -13.85 -0.41
N GLY A 38 -7.16 -13.04 0.50
CA GLY A 38 -6.03 -13.46 1.32
C GLY A 38 -5.42 -12.36 2.18
N LEU A 39 -5.50 -11.11 1.71
CA LEU A 39 -4.94 -9.92 2.39
C LEU A 39 -3.44 -10.09 2.65
N VAL A 40 -2.74 -10.87 1.82
CA VAL A 40 -1.39 -11.35 2.16
C VAL A 40 -0.43 -10.16 2.19
N ASP A 41 -0.50 -9.30 1.19
CA ASP A 41 0.32 -8.09 1.09
C ASP A 41 0.04 -7.13 2.26
N THR A 42 -1.24 -6.88 2.53
CA THR A 42 -1.68 -6.02 3.63
C THR A 42 -1.21 -6.54 4.99
N LYS A 43 -1.38 -7.85 5.25
CA LYS A 43 -0.91 -8.50 6.49
C LYS A 43 0.60 -8.47 6.60
N LEU A 44 1.31 -8.72 5.51
CA LEU A 44 2.78 -8.69 5.47
C LEU A 44 3.31 -7.31 5.84
N LEU A 45 2.72 -6.24 5.28
CA LEU A 45 3.16 -4.87 5.52
C LEU A 45 2.77 -4.37 6.92
N ARG A 46 1.55 -4.69 7.39
CA ARG A 46 1.15 -4.42 8.79
C ARG A 46 2.02 -5.18 9.79
N GLY A 47 2.38 -6.42 9.51
CA GLY A 47 3.29 -7.22 10.34
C GLY A 47 4.71 -6.65 10.42
N GLN A 48 5.08 -5.76 9.49
CA GLN A 48 6.33 -4.99 9.53
C GLN A 48 6.19 -3.66 10.29
N GLY A 49 5.01 -3.35 10.83
CA GLY A 49 4.74 -2.14 11.61
C GLY A 49 4.25 -0.93 10.79
N PHE A 50 3.94 -1.11 9.50
CA PHE A 50 3.48 0.00 8.66
C PHE A 50 1.97 0.22 8.72
N ALA A 51 1.57 1.49 8.80
CA ALA A 51 0.18 1.90 8.63
C ALA A 51 -0.25 1.60 7.19
N THR A 52 -1.14 0.62 7.04
CA THR A 52 -1.51 0.07 5.73
C THR A 52 -3.01 -0.02 5.60
N GLU A 53 -3.55 0.56 4.53
CA GLU A 53 -4.94 0.40 4.07
C GLU A 53 -4.98 -0.49 2.83
N GLU A 54 -6.16 -1.00 2.52
CA GLU A 54 -6.37 -1.90 1.41
C GLU A 54 -7.58 -1.50 0.57
N ILE A 55 -7.50 -1.78 -0.73
CA ILE A 55 -8.60 -1.69 -1.66
C ILE A 55 -8.87 -3.07 -2.22
N ALA A 56 -9.99 -3.66 -1.78
CA ALA A 56 -10.43 -4.98 -2.21
C ALA A 56 -11.42 -4.92 -3.38
N GLY A 57 -11.47 -5.99 -4.17
CA GLY A 57 -12.53 -6.21 -5.17
C GLY A 57 -12.48 -5.29 -6.39
N GLY A 58 -11.33 -4.70 -6.70
CA GLY A 58 -11.12 -3.93 -7.93
C GLY A 58 -9.85 -3.08 -7.93
N CYS A 59 -9.33 -2.81 -9.12
CA CYS A 59 -8.14 -1.97 -9.30
C CYS A 59 -8.38 -0.51 -8.88
N PHE A 60 -7.30 0.24 -8.61
CA PHE A 60 -7.37 1.66 -8.26
C PHE A 60 -8.15 2.51 -9.28
N CYS A 61 -8.06 2.21 -10.57
CA CYS A 61 -8.79 2.95 -11.61
C CYS A 61 -10.33 2.80 -11.48
N CYS A 62 -10.82 1.61 -11.13
CA CYS A 62 -12.25 1.35 -10.96
C CYS A 62 -12.75 1.61 -9.53
N ARG A 63 -11.83 1.81 -8.58
CA ARG A 63 -12.10 2.04 -7.15
C ARG A 63 -11.44 3.33 -6.65
N PHE A 64 -11.45 4.37 -7.49
CA PHE A 64 -10.76 5.62 -7.20
C PHE A 64 -11.25 6.29 -5.91
N ASN A 65 -12.56 6.36 -5.69
CA ASN A 65 -13.11 6.94 -4.45
C ASN A 65 -12.64 6.16 -3.21
N THR A 66 -12.62 4.82 -3.29
CA THR A 66 -12.10 3.98 -2.21
C THR A 66 -10.61 4.24 -1.93
N LEU A 67 -9.82 4.58 -2.96
CA LEU A 67 -8.42 4.98 -2.81
C LEU A 67 -8.29 6.31 -2.08
N VAL A 68 -9.12 7.29 -2.45
CA VAL A 68 -9.18 8.59 -1.77
C VAL A 68 -9.58 8.41 -0.30
N ASP A 69 -10.60 7.59 -0.02
CA ASP A 69 -11.05 7.31 1.34
C ASP A 69 -9.97 6.61 2.18
N ALA A 70 -9.25 5.65 1.60
CA ALA A 70 -8.13 4.98 2.24
C ALA A 70 -6.99 5.95 2.58
N ALA A 71 -6.64 6.83 1.64
CA ALA A 71 -5.64 7.88 1.88
C ALA A 71 -6.09 8.85 2.98
N ALA A 72 -7.37 9.24 3.00
CA ALA A 72 -7.93 10.09 4.04
C ALA A 72 -7.87 9.44 5.43
N ARG A 73 -8.25 8.15 5.54
CA ARG A 73 -8.15 7.40 6.81
C ARG A 73 -6.71 7.32 7.32
N LEU A 74 -5.75 7.07 6.45
CA LEU A 74 -4.33 7.09 6.81
C LEU A 74 -3.86 8.48 7.23
N ASN A 75 -4.31 9.52 6.52
CA ASN A 75 -4.00 10.89 6.87
C ASN A 75 -4.48 11.25 8.28
N ASP A 76 -5.69 10.85 8.65
CA ASP A 76 -6.25 11.11 9.96
C ASP A 76 -5.56 10.27 11.06
N ALA A 77 -5.24 9.01 10.76
CA ALA A 77 -4.66 8.08 11.72
C ALA A 77 -3.16 8.36 12.02
N THR A 78 -2.35 8.64 10.99
CA THR A 78 -0.89 8.69 11.14
C THR A 78 -0.24 9.94 10.57
N LYS A 79 -0.97 10.77 9.82
CA LYS A 79 -0.44 11.96 9.13
C LYS A 79 0.87 11.64 8.40
N PRO A 80 0.88 10.70 7.44
CA PRO A 80 2.09 10.27 6.77
C PRO A 80 2.65 11.39 5.90
N ASP A 81 3.98 11.46 5.82
CA ASP A 81 4.70 12.39 4.95
C ASP A 81 4.73 11.86 3.51
N VAL A 82 4.64 10.54 3.34
CA VAL A 82 4.68 9.85 2.04
C VAL A 82 3.62 8.75 1.96
N PHE A 83 2.90 8.72 0.84
CA PHE A 83 2.04 7.59 0.47
C PHE A 83 2.73 6.68 -0.56
N ILE A 84 2.74 5.38 -0.30
CA ILE A 84 3.16 4.36 -1.28
C ILE A 84 1.96 3.47 -1.56
N ALA A 85 1.54 3.45 -2.82
CA ALA A 85 0.45 2.60 -3.29
C ALA A 85 0.97 1.50 -4.23
N GLU A 86 0.54 0.26 -3.98
CA GLU A 86 0.77 -0.91 -4.81
C GLU A 86 -0.54 -1.35 -5.47
N PRO A 87 -0.69 -1.22 -6.80
CA PRO A 87 -1.82 -1.77 -7.53
C PRO A 87 -1.66 -3.28 -7.74
N VAL A 88 -2.73 -3.88 -8.24
CA VAL A 88 -2.77 -5.29 -8.66
C VAL A 88 -1.68 -5.60 -9.69
N GLY A 89 -1.20 -6.85 -9.69
CA GLY A 89 -0.16 -7.31 -10.61
C GLY A 89 -0.61 -7.58 -12.05
N SER A 90 -1.70 -6.96 -12.51
CA SER A 90 -2.27 -7.19 -13.85
C SER A 90 -1.77 -6.20 -14.91
N CYS A 91 -1.11 -5.11 -14.52
CA CYS A 91 -0.52 -4.11 -15.41
C CYS A 91 0.77 -3.52 -14.83
#